data_AF-A0A392N3K9-F1
#
_entry.id   AF-A0A392N3K9-F1
#
_cell.length_a   1.000
_cell.length_b   1.000
_cell.length_c   1.000
_cell.angle_alpha   90.00
_cell.angle_beta   90.00
_cell.angle_gamma   90.00
#
_symmetry.space_group_name_H-M   'P 1'
#
loop_
_entity.id
_entity.type
_entity.pdbx_description
1 polymer ?
#
loop_
_entity_poly.entity_id
_entity_poly.type
_entity_poly.pdbx_seq_one_letter_code
_entity_poly.pdbx_strand_id
1 'polypeptide(L)'
;MLSLVDDFQHNKPLVLNSNFLDGFRRILSDSSLDKEFVAKAITLPGEGEIMDLMKVADPDAVHTVRSFIRKQLASELRSEFLSTVENNRSSGEYVFDHSNMARRALKNIALAYLASLEEQEFTNLALQEYKTATNMTEQFAALASVAQNPGKTRDDVLADFYHKWQNDYL
;
A
#
# COMPACT_ATOMS: atom_id res chain seq x y z
N MET A 1 8.44 9.57 -12.00
CA MET A 1 8.33 8.10 -12.20
C MET A 1 8.83 7.68 -13.58
N LEU A 2 8.31 8.24 -14.69
CA LEU A 2 8.83 7.94 -16.03
C LEU A 2 10.34 8.16 -16.19
N SER A 3 10.89 9.22 -15.58
CA SER A 3 12.35 9.43 -15.54
C SER A 3 13.10 8.30 -14.84
N LEU A 4 12.54 7.72 -13.77
CA LEU A 4 13.14 6.59 -13.06
C LEU A 4 13.03 5.28 -13.87
N VAL A 5 12.00 5.15 -14.70
CA VAL A 5 11.88 4.05 -15.68
C VAL A 5 12.97 4.18 -16.72
N ASP A 6 13.19 5.36 -17.28
CA ASP A 6 14.32 5.63 -18.19
C ASP A 6 15.67 5.34 -17.52
N ASP A 7 15.86 5.79 -16.28
CA ASP A 7 17.08 5.53 -15.52
C ASP A 7 17.31 4.01 -15.33
N PHE A 8 16.27 3.26 -14.95
CA PHE A 8 16.34 1.81 -14.81
C PHE A 8 16.72 1.11 -16.13
N GLN A 9 16.08 1.48 -17.23
CA GLN A 9 16.34 0.90 -18.56
C GLN A 9 17.77 1.15 -19.04
N HIS A 10 18.39 2.23 -18.59
CA HIS A 10 19.79 2.56 -18.88
C HIS A 10 20.77 2.13 -17.77
N ASN A 11 20.35 1.26 -16.85
CA ASN A 11 21.16 0.76 -15.73
C ASN A 11 21.75 1.86 -14.84
N LYS A 12 21.05 2.99 -14.72
CA LYS A 12 21.41 4.07 -13.78
C LYS A 12 20.81 3.76 -12.39
N PRO A 13 21.45 4.24 -11.31
CA PRO A 13 20.92 4.06 -9.97
C PRO A 13 19.58 4.79 -9.82
N LEU A 14 18.63 4.13 -9.17
CA LEU A 14 17.35 4.74 -8.82
C LEU A 14 17.52 5.65 -7.60
N VAL A 15 17.19 6.93 -7.77
CA VAL A 15 17.26 7.91 -6.69
C VAL A 15 15.92 8.64 -6.60
N LEU A 16 15.24 8.50 -5.46
CA LEU A 16 13.99 9.21 -5.23
C LEU A 16 14.25 10.69 -5.00
N ASN A 17 13.51 11.56 -5.70
CA ASN A 17 13.62 13.00 -5.52
C ASN A 17 13.19 13.39 -4.09
N SER A 18 14.06 14.09 -3.35
CA SER A 18 13.79 14.51 -1.97
C SER A 18 12.54 15.39 -1.84
N ASN A 19 12.26 16.26 -2.82
CA ASN A 19 11.06 17.10 -2.80
C ASN A 19 9.77 16.27 -2.93
N PHE A 20 9.83 15.14 -3.64
CA PHE A 20 8.69 14.22 -3.75
C PHE A 20 8.44 13.51 -2.41
N LEU A 21 9.51 13.06 -1.75
CA LEU A 21 9.45 12.48 -0.40
C LEU A 21 8.90 13.51 0.61
N ASP A 22 9.40 14.74 0.58
CA ASP A 22 8.95 15.81 1.48
C ASP A 22 7.48 16.18 1.25
N GLY A 23 7.01 16.13 0.00
CA GLY A 23 5.60 16.27 -0.35
C GLY A 23 4.73 15.21 0.31
N PHE A 24 5.13 13.94 0.21
CA PHE A 24 4.44 12.83 0.90
C PHE A 24 4.42 13.02 2.41
N ARG A 25 5.55 13.40 3.02
CA ARG A 25 5.64 13.66 4.46
C ARG A 25 4.66 14.74 4.90
N ARG A 26 4.60 15.85 4.18
CA ARG A 26 3.68 16.96 4.48
C ARG A 26 2.23 16.53 4.39
N ILE A 27 1.87 15.79 3.34
CA ILE A 27 0.50 15.29 3.15
C ILE A 27 0.09 14.32 4.27
N LEU A 28 0.97 13.38 4.65
CA LEU A 28 0.70 12.43 5.75
C LEU A 28 0.62 13.08 7.12
N SER A 29 1.39 14.16 7.34
CA SER A 29 1.48 14.84 8.64
C SER A 29 0.45 15.95 8.84
N ASP A 30 -0.28 16.34 7.80
CA ASP A 30 -1.27 17.41 7.87
C ASP A 30 -2.64 16.87 8.29
N SER A 31 -2.96 17.04 9.57
CA SER A 31 -4.22 16.60 10.15
C SER A 31 -5.44 17.42 9.73
N SER A 32 -5.25 18.54 9.02
CA SER A 32 -6.34 19.37 8.50
C SER A 32 -6.89 18.86 7.17
N LEU A 33 -6.14 18.00 6.47
CA LEU A 33 -6.56 17.43 5.20
C LEU A 33 -7.62 16.35 5.41
N ASP A 34 -8.54 16.26 4.44
CA ASP A 34 -9.50 15.17 4.39
C ASP A 34 -8.80 13.82 4.14
N LYS A 35 -9.26 12.76 4.81
CA LYS A 35 -8.62 11.45 4.76
C LYS A 35 -8.74 10.78 3.39
N GLU A 36 -9.84 11.00 2.66
CA GLU A 36 -9.98 10.45 1.31
C GLU A 36 -9.00 11.16 0.37
N PHE A 37 -8.86 12.47 0.50
CA PHE A 37 -7.85 13.23 -0.22
C PHE A 37 -6.44 12.70 0.05
N VAL A 38 -6.05 12.53 1.33
CA VAL A 38 -4.73 12.00 1.70
C VAL A 38 -4.53 10.61 1.10
N ALA A 39 -5.50 9.70 1.25
CA ALA A 39 -5.41 8.35 0.71
C ALA A 39 -5.22 8.33 -0.81
N LYS A 40 -5.94 9.18 -1.55
CA LYS A 40 -5.80 9.32 -3.01
C LYS A 40 -4.45 9.93 -3.39
N ALA A 41 -4.03 10.99 -2.71
CA ALA A 41 -2.80 11.71 -3.01
C ALA A 41 -1.54 10.85 -2.81
N ILE A 42 -1.54 9.95 -1.81
CA ILE A 42 -0.43 9.03 -1.56
C ILE A 42 -0.55 7.71 -2.33
N THR A 43 -1.61 7.48 -3.10
CA THR A 43 -1.73 6.27 -3.93
C THR A 43 -0.89 6.46 -5.20
N LEU A 44 0.15 5.62 -5.37
CA LEU A 44 0.91 5.61 -6.61
C LEU A 44 0.04 5.14 -7.79
N PRO A 45 0.24 5.69 -9.00
CA PRO A 45 -0.41 5.20 -10.21
C PRO A 45 -0.24 3.68 -10.39
N GLY A 46 -1.26 3.05 -11.00
CA GLY A 46 -1.19 1.65 -11.39
C GLY A 46 -0.13 1.40 -12.47
N GLU A 47 0.36 0.16 -12.57
CA GLU A 47 1.36 -0.19 -13.59
C GLU A 47 0.85 0.04 -15.02
N GLY A 48 -0.42 -0.29 -15.29
CA GLY A 48 -1.08 0.02 -16.55
C GLY A 48 -1.12 1.52 -16.86
N GLU A 49 -1.48 2.35 -15.88
CA GLU A 49 -1.49 3.82 -16.04
C GLU A 49 -0.11 4.38 -16.38
N ILE A 50 0.95 3.80 -15.81
CA ILE A 50 2.33 4.21 -16.11
C ILE A 50 2.70 3.79 -17.54
N MET A 51 2.37 2.56 -17.93
CA MET A 51 2.65 2.04 -19.28
C MET A 51 1.89 2.80 -20.37
N ASP A 52 0.66 3.25 -20.11
CA ASP A 52 -0.13 4.06 -21.05
C ASP A 52 0.53 5.41 -21.37
N LEU A 53 1.37 5.93 -20.48
CA LEU A 53 2.14 7.16 -20.69
C LEU A 53 3.46 6.92 -21.44
N MET A 54 3.84 5.67 -21.66
CA MET A 54 5.09 5.29 -22.33
C MET A 54 4.88 5.10 -23.83
N LYS A 55 5.89 5.47 -24.62
CA LYS A 55 5.88 5.21 -26.06
C LYS A 55 5.96 3.71 -26.38
N VAL A 56 6.72 2.97 -25.58
CA VAL A 56 6.86 1.51 -25.66
C VAL A 56 6.72 0.99 -24.24
N ALA A 57 5.74 0.12 -23.98
CA ALA A 57 5.51 -0.43 -22.66
C ALA A 57 6.65 -1.37 -22.24
N ASP A 58 7.06 -1.28 -20.98
CA ASP A 58 8.07 -2.14 -20.35
C ASP A 58 7.56 -2.54 -18.95
N PRO A 59 6.85 -3.68 -18.84
CA PRO A 59 6.24 -4.11 -17.59
C PRO A 59 7.26 -4.33 -16.46
N ASP A 60 8.42 -4.89 -16.78
CA ASP A 60 9.46 -5.23 -15.80
C ASP A 60 10.10 -3.96 -15.22
N ALA A 61 10.39 -2.98 -16.08
CA ALA A 61 10.92 -1.68 -15.64
C ALA A 61 9.91 -0.91 -14.80
N VAL A 62 8.63 -0.89 -15.22
CA VAL A 62 7.56 -0.24 -14.47
C VAL A 62 7.36 -0.90 -13.10
N HIS A 63 7.29 -2.23 -13.06
CA HIS A 63 7.14 -2.98 -11.81
C HIS A 63 8.31 -2.71 -10.85
N THR A 64 9.54 -2.76 -11.37
CA THR A 64 10.75 -2.53 -10.57
C THR A 64 10.80 -1.11 -9.99
N VAL A 65 10.55 -0.09 -10.82
CA VAL A 65 10.56 1.31 -10.38
C VAL A 65 9.44 1.62 -9.40
N ARG A 66 8.24 1.10 -9.66
CA ARG A 66 7.10 1.30 -8.76
C ARG A 66 7.36 0.65 -7.40
N SER A 67 7.91 -0.57 -7.40
CA SER A 67 8.32 -1.27 -6.18
C SER A 67 9.42 -0.53 -5.43
N PHE A 68 10.43 0.00 -6.15
CA PHE A 68 11.48 0.86 -5.57
C PHE A 68 10.89 2.09 -4.87
N ILE A 69 10.02 2.85 -5.55
CA ILE A 69 9.41 4.06 -4.96
C ILE A 69 8.59 3.71 -3.73
N ARG A 70 7.80 2.62 -3.79
CA ARG A 70 6.98 2.17 -2.66
C ARG A 70 7.84 1.83 -1.44
N LYS A 71 8.91 1.05 -1.63
CA LYS A 71 9.85 0.68 -0.57
C LYS A 71 10.60 1.90 0.00
N GLN A 72 11.06 2.79 -0.87
CA GLN A 72 11.78 4.00 -0.44
C GLN A 72 10.89 4.92 0.40
N LEU A 73 9.65 5.18 -0.05
CA LEU A 73 8.69 5.97 0.72
C LEU A 73 8.37 5.31 2.07
N ALA A 74 8.12 4.00 2.07
CA ALA A 74 7.82 3.26 3.30
C ALA A 74 8.98 3.30 4.31
N SER A 75 10.22 3.22 3.83
CA SER A 75 11.41 3.25 4.68
C SER A 75 11.62 4.64 5.28
N GLU A 76 11.53 5.69 4.46
CA GLU A 76 11.80 7.08 4.86
C GLU A 76 10.66 7.70 5.69
N LEU A 77 9.43 7.20 5.56
CA LEU A 77 8.23 7.69 6.26
C LEU A 77 7.61 6.63 7.16
N ARG A 78 8.44 5.71 7.67
CA ARG A 78 8.01 4.56 8.47
C ARG A 78 7.12 4.99 9.64
N SER A 79 7.57 5.98 10.42
CA SER A 79 6.84 6.49 11.59
C SER A 79 5.48 7.06 11.23
N GLU A 80 5.41 7.82 10.15
CA GLU A 80 4.22 8.49 9.66
C GLU A 80 3.19 7.47 9.16
N PHE A 81 3.63 6.46 8.41
CA PHE A 81 2.76 5.36 7.99
C PHE A 81 2.27 4.51 9.16
N LEU A 82 3.12 4.20 10.14
CA LEU A 82 2.71 3.44 11.33
C LEU A 82 1.66 4.21 12.13
N SER A 83 1.93 5.49 12.42
CA SER A 83 0.97 6.39 13.08
C SER A 83 -0.34 6.50 12.29
N THR A 84 -0.26 6.53 10.95
CA THR A 84 -1.45 6.55 10.08
C THR A 84 -2.28 5.27 10.24
N VAL A 85 -1.64 4.09 10.28
CA VAL A 85 -2.35 2.83 10.52
C VAL A 85 -3.02 2.84 11.90
N GLU A 86 -2.28 3.22 12.95
CA GLU A 86 -2.77 3.22 14.33
C GLU A 86 -3.96 4.17 14.53
N ASN A 87 -3.83 5.42 14.08
CA ASN A 87 -4.86 6.45 14.24
C ASN A 87 -6.12 6.20 13.41
N ASN A 88 -6.02 5.34 12.39
CA ASN A 88 -7.13 5.00 11.52
C ASN A 88 -7.63 3.57 11.73
N ARG A 89 -7.24 2.87 12.81
CA ARG A 89 -7.92 1.64 13.26
C ARG A 89 -9.30 1.95 13.86
N SER A 90 -10.20 0.97 13.83
CA SER A 90 -11.48 1.03 14.53
C SER A 90 -11.81 -0.34 15.11
N SER A 91 -12.27 -0.35 16.35
CA SER A 91 -12.88 -1.51 17.01
C SER A 91 -14.41 -1.44 16.98
N GLY A 92 -14.98 -0.38 16.40
CA GLY A 92 -16.42 -0.20 16.28
C GLY A 92 -17.05 -1.11 15.22
N GLU A 93 -18.37 -1.19 15.24
CA GLU A 93 -19.13 -1.89 14.20
C GLU A 93 -18.88 -1.28 12.81
N TYR A 94 -19.00 -2.11 11.78
CA TYR A 94 -18.90 -1.64 10.41
C TYR A 94 -20.04 -0.68 10.09
N VAL A 95 -19.70 0.53 9.67
CA VAL A 95 -20.65 1.52 9.14
C VAL A 95 -20.26 1.87 7.70
N PHE A 96 -21.27 1.88 6.83
CA PHE A 96 -21.16 2.34 5.45
C PHE A 96 -21.48 3.84 5.38
N ASP A 97 -20.48 4.65 5.69
CA ASP A 97 -20.50 6.10 5.52
C ASP A 97 -19.16 6.59 4.99
N HIS A 98 -19.15 7.82 4.48
CA HIS A 98 -17.99 8.43 3.86
C HIS A 98 -16.78 8.54 4.83
N SER A 99 -17.01 8.92 6.08
CA SER A 99 -15.94 9.10 7.08
C SER A 99 -15.21 7.78 7.36
N ASN A 100 -15.98 6.70 7.56
CA ASN A 100 -15.47 5.36 7.78
C ASN A 100 -14.80 4.79 6.51
N MET A 101 -15.33 5.08 5.32
CA MET A 101 -14.69 4.71 4.06
C MET A 101 -13.33 5.39 3.90
N ALA A 102 -13.26 6.71 4.13
CA ALA A 102 -12.03 7.50 4.02
C ALA A 102 -10.96 7.04 5.03
N ARG A 103 -11.36 6.77 6.29
CA ARG A 103 -10.50 6.15 7.31
C ARG A 103 -9.91 4.83 6.83
N ARG A 104 -10.75 3.90 6.35
CA ARG A 104 -10.31 2.58 5.87
C ARG A 104 -9.37 2.71 4.68
N ALA A 105 -9.69 3.57 3.72
CA ALA A 105 -8.84 3.81 2.55
C ALA A 105 -7.44 4.27 2.96
N LEU A 106 -7.35 5.28 3.84
CA LEU A 106 -6.08 5.81 4.34
C LEU A 106 -5.29 4.77 5.15
N LYS A 107 -5.94 4.04 6.06
CA LYS A 107 -5.32 2.96 6.83
C LYS A 107 -4.73 1.89 5.91
N ASN A 108 -5.52 1.44 4.94
CA ASN A 108 -5.18 0.32 4.08
C ASN A 108 -4.01 0.64 3.14
N ILE A 109 -3.95 1.84 2.57
CA ILE A 109 -2.81 2.23 1.74
C ILE A 109 -1.53 2.38 2.58
N ALA A 110 -1.63 2.92 3.80
CA ALA A 110 -0.49 3.01 4.73
C ALA A 110 0.04 1.62 5.13
N LEU A 111 -0.86 0.68 5.43
CA LEU A 111 -0.49 -0.71 5.71
C LEU A 111 0.23 -1.35 4.51
N ALA A 112 -0.26 -1.09 3.30
CA ALA A 112 0.37 -1.59 2.08
C ALA A 112 1.80 -1.02 1.89
N TYR A 113 2.05 0.25 2.23
CA TYR A 113 3.41 0.79 2.24
C TYR A 113 4.31 0.05 3.23
N LEU A 114 3.89 -0.08 4.49
CA LEU A 114 4.67 -0.77 5.52
C LEU A 114 4.97 -2.23 5.15
N ALA A 115 3.97 -2.96 4.64
CA ALA A 115 4.14 -4.35 4.22
C ALA A 115 5.16 -4.51 3.08
N SER A 116 5.36 -3.48 2.24
CA SER A 116 6.35 -3.52 1.16
C SER A 116 7.80 -3.57 1.64
N LEU A 117 8.06 -3.25 2.92
CA LEU A 117 9.40 -3.35 3.49
C LEU A 117 9.86 -4.80 3.70
N GLU A 118 8.95 -5.78 3.59
CA GLU A 118 9.25 -7.22 3.75
C GLU A 118 9.86 -7.58 5.12
N GLU A 119 9.66 -6.72 6.11
CA GLU A 119 10.10 -6.97 7.48
C GLU A 119 9.06 -7.80 8.24
N GLN A 120 9.55 -8.68 9.13
CA GLN A 120 8.68 -9.57 9.91
C GLN A 120 7.67 -8.80 10.76
N GLU A 121 8.05 -7.63 11.29
CA GLU A 121 7.17 -6.75 12.07
C GLU A 121 5.94 -6.31 11.25
N PHE A 122 6.14 -5.78 10.05
CA PHE A 122 5.04 -5.30 9.21
C PHE A 122 4.24 -6.44 8.56
N THR A 123 4.89 -7.58 8.35
CA THR A 123 4.18 -8.82 7.98
C THR A 123 3.22 -9.26 9.09
N ASN A 124 3.68 -9.24 10.34
CA ASN A 124 2.84 -9.56 11.51
C ASN A 124 1.73 -8.53 11.71
N LEU A 125 2.01 -7.25 11.48
CA LEU A 125 1.03 -6.17 11.53
C LEU A 125 -0.11 -6.40 10.51
N ALA A 126 0.24 -6.69 9.25
CA ALA A 126 -0.76 -6.97 8.22
C ALA A 126 -1.54 -8.25 8.49
N LEU A 127 -0.89 -9.30 9.01
CA LEU A 127 -1.60 -10.49 9.47
C LEU A 127 -2.58 -10.21 10.61
N GLN A 128 -2.21 -9.36 11.56
CA GLN A 128 -3.11 -8.96 12.64
C GLN A 128 -4.34 -8.25 12.07
N GLU A 129 -4.14 -7.27 11.18
CA GLU A 129 -5.23 -6.57 10.49
C GLU A 129 -6.14 -7.53 9.73
N TYR A 130 -5.57 -8.52 9.04
CA TYR A 130 -6.34 -9.56 8.34
C TYR A 130 -7.22 -10.37 9.29
N LYS A 131 -6.66 -10.83 10.42
CA LYS A 131 -7.35 -11.70 11.39
C LYS A 131 -8.44 -10.95 12.17
N THR A 132 -8.22 -9.67 12.46
CA THR A 132 -9.15 -8.87 13.26
C THR A 132 -10.13 -8.04 12.42
N ALA A 133 -10.00 -8.07 11.09
CA ALA A 133 -10.90 -7.32 10.21
C ALA A 133 -12.36 -7.77 10.38
N THR A 134 -13.26 -6.80 10.57
CA THR A 134 -14.70 -7.01 10.73
C THR A 134 -15.49 -6.87 9.42
N ASN A 135 -14.80 -6.54 8.31
CA ASN A 135 -15.38 -6.33 6.99
C ASN A 135 -14.42 -6.73 5.87
N MET A 136 -14.96 -7.02 4.70
CA MET A 136 -14.19 -7.48 3.54
C MET A 136 -13.17 -6.44 3.05
N THR A 137 -13.48 -5.14 3.11
CA THR A 137 -12.55 -4.09 2.65
C THR A 137 -11.24 -4.08 3.44
N GLU A 138 -11.31 -4.23 4.76
CA GLU A 138 -10.11 -4.32 5.60
C GLU A 138 -9.43 -5.70 5.50
N GLN A 139 -10.21 -6.79 5.47
CA GLN A 139 -9.66 -8.15 5.36
C GLN A 139 -8.88 -8.33 4.03
N PHE A 140 -9.49 -7.92 2.92
CA PHE A 140 -8.87 -8.05 1.59
C PHE A 140 -7.66 -7.13 1.42
N ALA A 141 -7.69 -5.90 1.95
CA ALA A 141 -6.53 -5.00 1.86
C ALA A 141 -5.32 -5.55 2.64
N ALA A 142 -5.56 -6.13 3.82
CA ALA A 142 -4.52 -6.78 4.61
C ALA A 142 -3.99 -8.04 3.91
N LEU A 143 -4.88 -8.87 3.37
CA LEU A 143 -4.52 -10.02 2.53
C LEU A 143 -3.64 -9.61 1.35
N ALA A 144 -4.07 -8.61 0.58
CA ALA A 144 -3.36 -8.12 -0.59
C ALA A 144 -1.97 -7.57 -0.24
N SER A 145 -1.82 -6.98 0.95
CA SER A 145 -0.54 -6.49 1.46
C SER A 145 0.42 -7.62 1.79
N VAL A 146 -0.05 -8.67 2.49
CA VAL A 146 0.75 -9.88 2.78
C VAL A 146 1.07 -10.65 1.50
N ALA A 147 0.13 -10.68 0.55
CA ALA A 147 0.26 -11.46 -0.69
C ALA A 147 1.43 -11.02 -1.58
N GLN A 148 1.90 -9.78 -1.43
CA GLN A 148 3.05 -9.26 -2.19
C GLN A 148 4.38 -9.90 -1.79
N ASN A 149 4.46 -10.48 -0.58
CA ASN A 149 5.72 -10.95 0.00
C ASN A 149 5.77 -12.48 -0.04
N PRO A 150 6.63 -13.10 -0.86
CA PRO A 150 6.74 -14.56 -0.91
C PRO A 150 7.14 -15.16 0.44
N GLY A 151 6.52 -16.27 0.81
CA GLY A 151 6.87 -17.02 2.02
C GLY A 151 5.70 -17.77 2.62
N LYS A 152 5.97 -18.55 3.67
CA LYS A 152 4.97 -19.40 4.32
C LYS A 152 3.74 -18.60 4.77
N THR A 153 3.96 -17.42 5.34
CA THR A 153 2.89 -16.53 5.80
C THR A 153 1.90 -16.16 4.69
N ARG A 154 2.41 -15.88 3.48
CA ARG A 154 1.58 -15.61 2.30
C ARG A 154 0.73 -16.83 1.95
N ASP A 155 1.37 -17.99 1.84
CA ASP A 155 0.71 -19.20 1.40
C ASP A 155 -0.38 -19.63 2.40
N ASP A 156 -0.10 -19.52 3.71
CA ASP A 156 -1.06 -19.79 4.77
C ASP A 156 -2.27 -18.84 4.72
N VAL A 157 -2.05 -17.52 4.57
CA VAL A 157 -3.15 -16.53 4.58
C VAL A 157 -4.01 -16.60 3.32
N LEU A 158 -3.42 -16.91 2.17
CA LEU A 158 -4.17 -17.14 0.92
C LEU A 158 -5.03 -18.40 1.02
N ALA A 159 -4.50 -19.48 1.59
CA ALA A 159 -5.26 -20.71 1.82
C ALA A 159 -6.40 -20.50 2.82
N ASP A 160 -6.15 -19.77 3.92
CA ASP A 160 -7.19 -19.40 4.89
C ASP A 160 -8.32 -18.59 4.25
N PHE A 161 -7.97 -17.56 3.48
CA PHE A 161 -8.95 -16.73 2.77
C PHE A 161 -9.77 -17.57 1.77
N TYR A 162 -9.10 -18.40 0.97
CA TYR A 162 -9.77 -19.30 0.03
C TYR A 162 -10.74 -20.25 0.76
N HIS A 163 -10.30 -20.94 1.82
CA HIS A 163 -11.17 -21.88 2.53
C HIS A 163 -12.41 -21.22 3.13
N LYS A 164 -12.27 -19.98 3.60
CA LYS A 164 -13.37 -19.18 4.15
C LYS A 164 -14.37 -18.75 3.07
N TRP A 165 -13.88 -18.35 1.88
CA TRP A 165 -14.70 -17.69 0.85
C TRP A 165 -14.93 -18.53 -0.42
N GLN A 166 -14.44 -19.76 -0.53
CA GLN A 166 -14.56 -20.62 -1.72
C GLN A 166 -16.00 -20.88 -2.22
N ASN A 167 -17.01 -20.64 -1.39
CA ASN A 167 -18.43 -20.80 -1.74
C ASN A 167 -19.13 -19.44 -2.00
N ASP A 168 -18.38 -18.33 -1.91
CA ASP A 168 -18.84 -16.97 -2.20
C ASP A 168 -18.15 -16.49 -3.47
N TYR A 169 -18.92 -16.32 -4.55
CA TYR A 169 -18.40 -16.17 -5.91
C TYR A 169 -18.19 -14.71 -6.35
N LEU A 170 -18.35 -13.74 -5.43
CA LEU A 170 -18.39 -12.30 -5.73
C LEU A 170 -17.30 -11.50 -5.03
#